data_AF-A0A961ZXN8-F1
#
_entry.id   AF-A0A961ZXN8-F1
#
_cell.length_a   1.000
_cell.length_b   1.000
_cell.length_c   1.000
_cell.angle_alpha   90.00
_cell.angle_beta   90.00
_cell.angle_gamma   90.00
#
_symmetry.space_group_name_H-M   'P 1'
#
loop_
_entity.id
_entity.type
_entity.pdbx_description
1 polymer ?
#
loop_
_entity_poly.entity_id
_entity_poly.type
_entity_poly.pdbx_seq_one_letter_code
_entity_poly.pdbx_strand_id
1 'polypeptide(L)'
;MCCTYFTHRSAARQPSERELPSPSATPSVRSGRGHSSSGAIFGARIRVIWDGAEYRGSFREVIWDGSAKFTGNSIKRAMPINFLNRDKALEQTSRDTLEWKSLTTGNFSGFDAWLNNATDGNLIINTPLVSCELPIADIDLQGTHYDASGELHRGLHVFRLPADNPHRSFEFDESIQLSSKGDNPIFIRVTTEDGTRAWTSPIYVYR
;
A
#
# COMPACT_ATOMS: atom_id res chain seq x y z
N MET A 1 17.12 0.60 -8.25
CA MET A 1 15.65 0.77 -8.30
C MET A 1 14.98 -0.03 -7.19
N CYS A 2 15.05 0.49 -5.97
CA CYS A 2 14.41 -0.08 -4.78
C CYS A 2 12.89 0.12 -4.82
N CYS A 3 12.11 -0.88 -4.41
CA CYS A 3 10.67 -0.71 -4.21
C CYS A 3 10.47 0.05 -2.88
N THR A 4 10.36 1.37 -2.98
CA THR A 4 10.03 2.23 -1.85
C THR A 4 8.75 3.02 -2.13
N TYR A 5 7.74 2.91 -1.26
CA TYR A 5 6.63 3.87 -1.28
C TYR A 5 7.01 5.11 -0.50
N PHE A 6 7.09 6.23 -1.21
CA PHE A 6 7.13 7.55 -0.61
C PHE A 6 5.70 8.00 -0.30
N THR A 7 5.48 8.55 0.89
CA THR A 7 4.34 9.45 1.12
C THR A 7 4.84 10.58 2.00
N HIS A 8 4.87 11.79 1.46
CA HIS A 8 5.02 12.98 2.27
C HIS A 8 3.65 13.37 2.84
N ARG A 9 3.58 13.98 4.03
CA ARG A 9 2.36 14.59 4.56
C ARG A 9 2.68 15.97 5.09
N SER A 10 2.24 17.03 4.41
CA SER A 10 2.30 18.39 4.97
C SER A 10 1.13 18.60 5.92
N ALA A 11 1.23 18.12 7.16
CA ALA A 11 0.16 18.33 8.14
C ALA A 11 0.32 19.69 8.84
N ALA A 12 -0.71 20.53 8.83
CA ALA A 12 -0.90 21.51 9.89
C ALA A 12 -1.03 20.76 11.23
N ARG A 13 -0.37 21.29 12.26
CA ARG A 13 -0.35 20.89 13.69
C ARG A 13 -1.39 19.83 14.09
N GLN A 14 -0.99 18.73 14.73
CA GLN A 14 -1.92 18.05 15.64
C GLN A 14 -2.17 19.00 16.82
N PRO A 15 -3.41 19.44 17.10
CA PRO A 15 -3.68 20.23 18.27
C PRO A 15 -3.54 19.35 19.52
N SER A 16 -2.90 19.87 20.56
CA SER A 16 -3.19 19.45 21.92
C SER A 16 -4.69 19.60 22.18
N GLU A 17 -5.31 18.66 22.90
CA GLU A 17 -6.70 18.78 23.34
C GLU A 17 -6.94 20.19 23.90
N ARG A 18 -7.93 20.89 23.34
CA ARG A 18 -8.27 22.32 23.49
C ARG A 18 -7.63 23.26 22.47
N GLU A 19 -8.04 23.10 21.22
CA GLU A 19 -8.46 24.18 20.29
C GLU A 19 -8.58 23.56 18.89
N LEU A 20 -9.77 23.63 18.28
CA LEU A 20 -10.01 23.21 16.91
C LEU A 20 -9.62 24.36 15.96
N PRO A 21 -8.61 24.22 15.08
CA PRO A 21 -8.45 25.15 13.98
C PRO A 21 -9.25 24.70 12.74
N SER A 22 -9.67 25.71 11.97
CA SER A 22 -10.45 25.64 10.73
C SER A 22 -9.71 24.89 9.58
N PRO A 23 -10.43 24.36 8.57
CA PRO A 23 -9.86 23.47 7.56
C PRO A 23 -9.28 24.27 6.39
N SER A 24 -7.97 24.54 6.37
CA SER A 24 -7.36 25.22 5.20
C SER A 24 -5.93 24.82 4.86
N ALA A 25 -5.54 23.58 5.14
CA ALA A 25 -4.40 22.97 4.46
C ALA A 25 -4.63 21.46 4.33
N THR A 26 -5.14 21.02 3.18
CA THR A 26 -5.12 19.59 2.84
C THR A 26 -3.66 19.19 2.71
N PRO A 27 -3.16 18.22 3.49
CA PRO A 27 -1.80 17.74 3.35
C PRO A 27 -1.61 17.21 1.92
N SER A 28 -0.67 17.78 1.18
CA SER A 28 -0.28 17.22 -0.10
C SER A 28 0.51 15.92 0.16
N VAL A 29 -0.07 14.81 -0.28
CA VAL A 29 0.59 13.51 -0.30
C VAL A 29 1.04 13.26 -1.71
N ARG A 30 2.37 13.21 -1.93
CA ARG A 30 2.97 12.72 -3.16
C ARG A 30 3.54 11.34 -2.90
N SER A 31 3.22 10.41 -3.79
CA SER A 31 3.79 9.07 -3.83
C SER A 31 4.52 8.88 -5.14
N GLY A 32 5.76 8.36 -5.04
CA GLY A 32 6.60 8.02 -6.18
C GLY A 32 7.09 6.58 -6.02
N ARG A 33 7.27 5.89 -7.15
CA ARG A 33 7.90 4.56 -7.22
C ARG A 33 9.20 4.71 -8.01
N GLY A 34 10.30 4.13 -7.53
CA GLY A 34 11.63 4.25 -8.16
C GLY A 34 11.83 3.45 -9.46
N HIS A 35 10.81 3.28 -10.30
CA HIS A 35 10.90 2.55 -11.57
C HIS A 35 10.54 3.47 -12.75
N SER A 36 11.33 3.47 -13.82
CA SER A 36 10.97 4.12 -15.09
C SER A 36 10.04 3.20 -15.91
N SER A 37 9.02 3.77 -16.54
CA SER A 37 8.01 3.09 -17.38
C SER A 37 8.54 2.61 -18.73
N SER A 38 9.84 2.36 -18.86
CA SER A 38 10.48 1.99 -20.13
C SER A 38 10.65 0.48 -20.24
N GLY A 39 9.66 -0.19 -20.84
CA GLY A 39 9.85 -1.43 -21.61
C GLY A 39 10.22 -2.72 -20.87
N ALA A 40 10.25 -2.76 -19.54
CA ALA A 40 10.50 -4.01 -18.82
C ALA A 40 9.25 -4.91 -18.87
N ILE A 41 9.41 -6.15 -19.33
CA ILE A 41 8.43 -7.22 -19.13
C ILE A 41 8.24 -7.36 -17.63
N PHE A 42 7.14 -6.84 -17.09
CA PHE A 42 6.85 -6.96 -15.67
C PHE A 42 6.65 -8.45 -15.35
N GLY A 43 7.37 -8.93 -14.33
CA GLY A 43 7.36 -10.35 -13.96
C GLY A 43 5.96 -10.84 -13.55
N ALA A 44 5.85 -12.15 -13.31
CA ALA A 44 4.61 -12.80 -12.89
C ALA A 44 4.25 -12.56 -11.41
N ARG A 45 4.72 -11.47 -10.79
CA ARG A 45 4.48 -11.16 -9.38
C ARG A 45 3.39 -10.11 -9.24
N ILE A 46 2.27 -10.52 -8.68
CA ILE A 46 1.18 -9.63 -8.30
C ILE A 46 1.27 -9.34 -6.81
N ARG A 47 1.16 -8.07 -6.45
CA ARG A 47 1.03 -7.62 -5.07
C ARG A 47 -0.37 -7.11 -4.83
N VAL A 48 -0.96 -7.58 -3.73
CA VAL A 48 -2.21 -7.07 -3.20
C VAL A 48 -1.92 -6.55 -1.80
N ILE A 49 -2.21 -5.28 -1.55
CA ILE A 49 -2.11 -4.67 -0.21
C ILE A 49 -3.46 -4.08 0.16
N TRP A 50 -3.77 -4.11 1.44
CA TRP A 50 -4.89 -3.41 2.03
C TRP A 50 -4.42 -2.62 3.24
N ASP A 51 -5.02 -1.46 3.46
CA ASP A 51 -4.62 -0.55 4.50
C ASP A 51 -5.81 0.24 5.06
N GLY A 52 -5.54 0.90 6.18
CA GLY A 52 -6.45 1.89 6.73
C GLY A 52 -6.94 1.60 8.14
N ALA A 53 -7.86 2.45 8.57
CA ALA A 53 -8.48 2.45 9.88
C ALA A 53 -9.97 2.83 9.75
N GLU A 54 -10.79 2.38 10.68
CA GLU A 54 -12.23 2.69 10.64
C GLU A 54 -12.51 4.10 11.20
N TYR A 55 -12.02 4.38 12.40
CA TYR A 55 -12.29 5.61 13.15
C TYR A 55 -11.05 6.13 13.89
N ARG A 56 -11.13 7.36 14.40
CA ARG A 56 -10.13 7.90 15.33
C ARG A 56 -10.38 7.36 16.74
N GLY A 57 -9.30 7.11 17.49
CA GLY A 57 -9.37 6.65 18.88
C GLY A 57 -9.22 5.13 19.02
N SER A 58 -9.70 4.59 20.13
CA SER A 58 -9.77 3.15 20.40
C SER A 58 -10.92 2.53 19.59
N PHE A 59 -10.77 1.28 19.11
CA PHE A 59 -11.68 0.59 18.15
C PHE A 59 -11.57 1.06 16.68
N ARG A 60 -10.35 1.21 16.20
CA ARG A 60 -10.02 1.61 14.81
C ARG A 60 -9.74 0.45 13.86
N GLU A 61 -10.14 -0.76 14.25
CA GLU A 61 -9.87 -1.99 13.49
C GLU A 61 -10.70 -2.07 12.22
N VAL A 62 -10.05 -2.46 11.13
CA VAL A 62 -10.71 -2.78 9.86
C VAL A 62 -10.46 -4.26 9.61
N ILE A 63 -11.52 -5.04 9.45
CA ILE A 63 -11.43 -6.48 9.16
C ILE A 63 -11.33 -6.69 7.66
N TRP A 64 -10.26 -7.36 7.25
CA TRP A 64 -9.93 -7.62 5.85
C TRP A 64 -9.96 -9.09 5.48
N ASP A 65 -10.44 -9.97 6.37
CA ASP A 65 -10.58 -11.41 6.12
C ASP A 65 -11.19 -11.66 4.73
N GLY A 66 -10.58 -12.57 3.96
CA GLY A 66 -10.97 -12.73 2.57
C GLY A 66 -10.19 -13.77 1.80
N SER A 67 -10.41 -13.77 0.48
CA SER A 67 -9.78 -14.69 -0.45
C SER A 67 -9.41 -14.03 -1.77
N ALA A 68 -8.42 -14.63 -2.45
CA ALA A 68 -7.98 -14.27 -3.78
C ALA A 68 -7.87 -15.53 -4.63
N LYS A 69 -8.50 -15.51 -5.81
CA LYS A 69 -8.47 -16.62 -6.77
C LYS A 69 -7.89 -16.17 -8.10
N PHE A 70 -6.94 -16.94 -8.63
CA PHE A 70 -6.26 -16.69 -9.90
C PHE A 70 -6.77 -17.65 -10.98
N THR A 71 -7.98 -17.39 -11.49
CA THR A 71 -8.63 -18.28 -12.46
C THR A 71 -7.85 -18.33 -13.77
N GLY A 72 -7.71 -19.52 -14.37
CA GLY A 72 -6.91 -19.71 -15.59
C GLY A 72 -5.39 -19.61 -15.37
N ASN A 73 -4.94 -19.55 -14.12
CA ASN A 73 -3.52 -19.52 -13.75
C ASN A 73 -3.27 -20.38 -12.51
N SER A 74 -2.05 -20.37 -11.99
CA SER A 74 -1.70 -21.04 -10.74
C SER A 74 -0.56 -20.31 -10.03
N ILE A 75 -0.55 -20.45 -8.71
CA ILE A 75 0.39 -19.81 -7.81
C ILE A 75 1.63 -20.69 -7.68
N LYS A 76 2.77 -20.17 -8.11
CA LYS A 76 4.10 -20.77 -7.90
C LYS A 76 4.56 -20.58 -6.46
N ARG A 77 4.28 -19.41 -5.89
CA ARG A 77 4.67 -19.04 -4.53
C ARG A 77 3.82 -17.88 -4.03
N ALA A 78 3.50 -17.86 -2.74
CA ALA A 78 2.91 -16.71 -2.08
C ALA A 78 3.75 -16.28 -0.86
N MET A 79 3.80 -14.99 -0.58
CA MET A 79 4.41 -14.43 0.63
C MET A 79 3.46 -13.46 1.32
N PRO A 80 3.25 -13.58 2.65
CA PRO A 80 2.52 -12.59 3.42
C PRO A 80 3.33 -11.31 3.60
N ILE A 81 2.64 -10.18 3.72
CA ILE A 81 3.19 -8.86 4.04
C ILE A 81 2.52 -8.35 5.32
N ASN A 82 3.33 -8.04 6.34
CA ASN A 82 2.87 -7.44 7.60
C ASN A 82 1.72 -8.20 8.29
N PHE A 83 1.79 -9.54 8.33
CA PHE A 83 0.96 -10.37 9.20
C PHE A 83 1.58 -10.39 10.60
N LEU A 84 1.33 -9.32 11.38
CA LEU A 84 1.96 -9.10 12.68
C LEU A 84 1.32 -9.91 13.82
N ASN A 85 0.08 -10.37 13.64
CA ASN A 85 -0.59 -11.26 14.57
C ASN A 85 -0.27 -12.71 14.19
N ARG A 86 0.30 -13.48 15.12
CA ARG A 86 0.70 -14.88 14.91
C ARG A 86 -0.46 -15.83 14.62
N ASP A 87 -1.66 -15.49 15.07
CA ASP A 87 -2.87 -16.30 14.88
C ASP A 87 -3.54 -16.05 13.52
N LYS A 88 -3.03 -15.05 12.78
CA LYS A 88 -3.51 -14.67 11.46
C LYS A 88 -2.45 -15.05 10.44
N ALA A 89 -2.84 -15.78 9.40
CA ALA A 89 -1.94 -16.25 8.36
C ALA A 89 -2.53 -16.03 6.96
N LEU A 90 -1.64 -16.00 5.97
CA LEU A 90 -1.97 -16.19 4.57
C LEU A 90 -1.83 -17.68 4.28
N GLU A 91 -2.89 -18.30 3.81
CA GLU A 91 -2.96 -19.73 3.53
C GLU A 91 -3.23 -19.95 2.05
N GLN A 92 -2.50 -20.87 1.44
CA GLN A 92 -2.77 -21.31 0.07
C GLN A 92 -3.61 -22.59 0.13
N THR A 93 -4.92 -22.47 -0.10
CA THR A 93 -5.88 -23.57 0.03
C THR A 93 -5.98 -24.43 -1.23
N SER A 94 -5.50 -23.94 -2.38
CA SER A 94 -5.42 -24.70 -3.63
C SER A 94 -4.24 -24.23 -4.51
N ARG A 95 -4.15 -24.75 -5.75
CA ARG A 95 -3.15 -24.28 -6.73
C ARG A 95 -3.38 -22.84 -7.20
N ASP A 96 -4.57 -22.30 -7.04
CA ASP A 96 -4.99 -21.01 -7.60
C ASP A 96 -5.67 -20.09 -6.57
N THR A 97 -5.77 -20.51 -5.30
CA THR A 97 -6.54 -19.79 -4.27
C THR A 97 -5.69 -19.52 -3.04
N LEU A 98 -5.75 -18.27 -2.58
CA LEU A 98 -5.24 -17.81 -1.28
C LEU A 98 -6.42 -17.39 -0.40
N GLU A 99 -6.34 -17.70 0.88
CA GLU A 99 -7.26 -17.26 1.93
C GLU A 99 -6.47 -16.61 3.06
N TRP A 100 -7.06 -15.65 3.75
CA TRP A 100 -6.41 -15.01 4.88
C TRP A 100 -7.39 -14.51 5.92
N LYS A 101 -6.86 -14.37 7.14
CA LYS A 101 -7.44 -13.50 8.17
C LYS A 101 -6.53 -12.32 8.38
N SER A 102 -7.04 -11.10 8.33
CA SER A 102 -6.25 -9.88 8.47
C SER A 102 -7.05 -8.75 9.09
N LEU A 103 -6.38 -7.88 9.84
CA LEU A 103 -6.95 -6.63 10.33
C LEU A 103 -5.92 -5.52 10.27
N THR A 104 -6.38 -4.29 10.11
CA THR A 104 -5.52 -3.09 10.15
C THR A 104 -6.04 -2.09 11.18
N THR A 105 -5.13 -1.32 11.77
CA THR A 105 -5.45 -0.22 12.70
C THR A 105 -4.75 1.09 12.28
N GLY A 106 -4.68 1.33 10.97
CA GLY A 106 -3.92 2.42 10.33
C GLY A 106 -2.56 1.99 9.75
N ASN A 107 -2.18 0.72 9.93
CA ASN A 107 -1.11 0.08 9.18
C ASN A 107 -1.65 -0.52 7.86
N PHE A 108 -0.83 -1.35 7.20
CA PHE A 108 -1.22 -2.11 6.03
C PHE A 108 -0.72 -3.55 6.15
N SER A 109 -1.41 -4.45 5.47
CA SER A 109 -1.02 -5.85 5.28
C SER A 109 -1.31 -6.25 3.84
N GLY A 110 -0.91 -7.45 3.44
CA GLY A 110 -1.10 -7.88 2.06
C GLY A 110 -0.38 -9.16 1.73
N PHE A 111 -0.26 -9.45 0.45
CA PHE A 111 0.55 -10.56 -0.04
C PHE A 111 1.20 -10.25 -1.39
N ASP A 112 2.26 -11.00 -1.67
CA ASP A 112 2.76 -11.20 -3.02
C ASP A 112 2.39 -12.61 -3.49
N ALA A 113 1.94 -12.72 -4.74
CA ALA A 113 1.75 -14.00 -5.42
C ALA A 113 2.60 -14.01 -6.70
N TRP A 114 3.51 -14.98 -6.80
CA TRP A 114 4.22 -15.32 -8.03
C TRP A 114 3.40 -16.35 -8.77
N LEU A 115 2.97 -16.02 -9.98
CA LEU A 115 2.15 -16.85 -10.85
C LEU A 115 3.03 -17.66 -11.81
N ASN A 116 2.50 -18.78 -12.30
CA ASN A 116 3.19 -19.58 -13.32
C ASN A 116 3.19 -18.88 -14.69
N ASN A 117 2.09 -18.22 -15.06
CA ASN A 117 2.00 -17.42 -16.27
C ASN A 117 1.85 -15.94 -15.92
N ALA A 118 2.58 -15.07 -16.61
CA ALA A 118 2.62 -13.65 -16.24
C ALA A 118 1.30 -12.92 -16.50
N THR A 119 0.57 -13.27 -17.56
CA THR A 119 -0.56 -12.49 -18.07
C THR A 119 -1.88 -13.26 -18.07
N ASP A 120 -1.83 -14.58 -17.96
CA ASP A 120 -3.00 -15.42 -18.19
C ASP A 120 -3.98 -15.36 -17.03
N GLY A 121 -5.27 -15.32 -17.36
CA GLY A 121 -6.35 -15.48 -16.41
C GLY A 121 -6.82 -14.19 -15.73
N ASN A 122 -7.64 -14.36 -14.70
CA ASN A 122 -8.18 -13.26 -13.89
C ASN A 122 -7.80 -13.43 -12.42
N LEU A 123 -7.62 -12.30 -11.75
CA LEU A 123 -7.58 -12.23 -10.29
C LEU A 123 -8.97 -11.83 -9.80
N ILE A 124 -9.54 -12.63 -8.89
CA ILE A 124 -10.78 -12.34 -8.20
C ILE A 124 -10.45 -12.17 -6.71
N ILE A 125 -10.79 -11.02 -6.12
CA ILE A 125 -10.61 -10.74 -4.69
C ILE A 125 -11.99 -10.63 -4.05
N ASN A 126 -12.16 -11.27 -2.90
CA ASN A 126 -13.38 -11.19 -2.09
C ASN A 126 -13.04 -10.88 -0.63
N THR A 127 -13.46 -9.71 -0.18
CA THR A 127 -13.45 -9.28 1.23
C THR A 127 -14.80 -8.63 1.54
N PRO A 128 -15.15 -8.42 2.82
CA PRO A 128 -16.35 -7.66 3.19
C PRO A 128 -16.38 -6.20 2.67
N LEU A 129 -15.20 -5.61 2.38
CA LEU A 129 -15.07 -4.19 2.01
C LEU A 129 -14.87 -3.98 0.51
N VAL A 130 -14.19 -4.92 -0.15
CA VAL A 130 -13.85 -4.87 -1.57
C VAL A 130 -14.06 -6.26 -2.17
N SER A 131 -14.86 -6.32 -3.23
CA SER A 131 -14.97 -7.47 -4.13
C SER A 131 -14.71 -7.00 -5.55
N CYS A 132 -13.75 -7.59 -6.23
CA CYS A 132 -13.36 -7.19 -7.58
C CYS A 132 -12.83 -8.36 -8.40
N GLU A 133 -12.95 -8.24 -9.71
CA GLU A 133 -12.34 -9.13 -10.70
C GLU A 133 -11.57 -8.28 -11.71
N LEU A 134 -10.36 -8.70 -12.04
CA LEU A 134 -9.49 -8.00 -12.98
C LEU A 134 -8.66 -8.98 -13.81
N PRO A 135 -8.53 -8.76 -15.13
CA PRO A 135 -7.61 -9.54 -15.95
C PRO A 135 -6.18 -9.37 -15.47
N ILE A 136 -5.44 -10.47 -15.33
CA ILE A 136 -4.05 -10.44 -14.86
C ILE A 136 -3.18 -9.64 -15.82
N ALA A 137 -3.45 -9.73 -17.13
CA ALA A 137 -2.78 -8.96 -18.18
C ALA A 137 -2.85 -7.44 -17.99
N ASP A 138 -3.92 -6.93 -17.37
CA ASP A 138 -4.16 -5.49 -17.21
C ASP A 138 -3.50 -4.92 -15.94
N ILE A 139 -2.96 -5.78 -15.07
CA ILE A 139 -2.30 -5.35 -13.83
C ILE A 139 -0.89 -4.88 -14.16
N ASP A 140 -0.67 -3.57 -14.09
CA ASP A 140 0.63 -2.94 -14.27
C ASP A 140 1.25 -2.45 -12.94
N LEU A 141 2.37 -1.73 -13.03
CA LEU A 141 3.06 -1.19 -11.87
C LEU A 141 2.27 -0.11 -11.12
N GLN A 142 1.44 0.67 -11.81
CA GLN A 142 0.60 1.68 -11.18
C GLN A 142 -0.55 1.00 -10.44
N GLY A 143 -1.13 -0.01 -11.09
CA GLY A 143 -2.18 -0.87 -10.58
C GLY A 143 -3.50 -0.15 -10.32
N THR A 144 -4.40 -0.87 -9.67
CA THR A 144 -5.77 -0.45 -9.43
C THR A 144 -6.03 -0.30 -7.94
N HIS A 145 -6.43 0.90 -7.53
CA HIS A 145 -6.84 1.20 -6.17
C HIS A 145 -8.36 1.11 -6.03
N TYR A 146 -8.81 0.31 -5.07
CA TYR A 146 -10.20 0.17 -4.67
C TYR A 146 -10.38 0.94 -3.36
N ASP A 147 -11.03 2.08 -3.45
CA ASP A 147 -11.35 2.91 -2.30
C ASP A 147 -12.53 2.30 -1.54
N ALA A 148 -12.34 2.07 -0.25
CA ALA A 148 -13.39 1.64 0.67
C ALA A 148 -13.56 2.63 1.83
N SER A 149 -12.99 3.84 1.72
CA SER A 149 -12.86 4.81 2.80
C SER A 149 -14.21 5.19 3.41
N GLY A 150 -14.20 5.35 4.73
CA GLY A 150 -15.29 5.94 5.50
C GLY A 150 -14.88 7.31 6.01
N GLU A 151 -14.87 7.48 7.34
CA GLU A 151 -14.31 8.68 7.98
C GLU A 151 -12.79 8.79 7.82
N LEU A 152 -12.11 7.65 7.78
CA LEU A 152 -10.67 7.54 7.56
C LEU A 152 -10.39 6.77 6.27
N HIS A 153 -9.16 6.95 5.78
CA HIS A 153 -8.67 6.20 4.63
C HIS A 153 -8.70 4.70 4.94
N ARG A 154 -9.24 3.93 3.99
CA ARG A 154 -9.05 2.49 3.90
C ARG A 154 -9.29 2.05 2.46
N GLY A 155 -8.54 1.05 2.03
CA GLY A 155 -8.62 0.62 0.64
C GLY A 155 -7.75 -0.59 0.36
N LEU A 156 -7.85 -1.06 -0.87
CA LEU A 156 -7.09 -2.17 -1.39
C LEU A 156 -6.40 -1.74 -2.69
N HIS A 157 -5.12 -2.06 -2.84
CA HIS A 157 -4.35 -1.77 -4.03
C HIS A 157 -3.78 -3.05 -4.62
N VAL A 158 -4.12 -3.31 -5.88
CA VAL A 158 -3.56 -4.41 -6.67
C VAL A 158 -2.60 -3.83 -7.71
N PHE A 159 -1.36 -4.31 -7.77
CA PHE A 159 -0.39 -3.89 -8.78
C PHE A 159 0.66 -4.98 -9.02
N ARG A 160 1.43 -4.82 -10.08
CA ARG A 160 2.47 -5.74 -10.49
C ARG A 160 3.84 -5.26 -10.03
N LEU A 161 4.67 -6.21 -9.63
CA LEU A 161 6.08 -5.99 -9.33
C LEU A 161 6.95 -6.84 -10.27
N PRO A 162 8.22 -6.45 -10.46
CA PRO A 162 9.21 -7.37 -11.02
C PRO A 162 9.26 -8.69 -10.24
N ALA A 163 9.55 -9.79 -10.94
CA ALA A 163 9.67 -11.11 -10.30
C ALA A 163 10.74 -11.09 -9.21
N ASP A 164 11.87 -10.43 -9.51
CA ASP A 164 13.00 -10.20 -8.63
C ASP A 164 13.38 -8.72 -8.66
N ASN A 165 13.73 -8.18 -7.49
CA ASN A 165 14.27 -6.84 -7.35
C ASN A 165 15.67 -6.89 -6.75
N PRO A 166 16.73 -6.71 -7.56
CA PRO A 166 18.10 -6.80 -7.07
C PRO A 166 18.57 -5.53 -6.33
N HIS A 167 17.75 -4.48 -6.31
CA HIS A 167 18.21 -3.17 -5.92
C HIS A 167 18.10 -2.91 -4.42
N ARG A 168 19.17 -2.34 -3.86
CA ARG A 168 19.29 -2.04 -2.42
C ARG A 168 19.40 -0.55 -2.10
N SER A 169 19.49 0.28 -3.13
CA SER A 169 19.53 1.73 -3.02
C SER A 169 18.51 2.37 -3.97
N PHE A 170 18.06 3.55 -3.57
CA PHE A 170 17.32 4.47 -4.41
C PHE A 170 17.67 5.90 -4.02
N GLU A 171 17.46 6.80 -4.95
CA GLU A 171 17.63 8.23 -4.81
C GLU A 171 16.39 8.89 -5.44
N PHE A 172 15.98 10.02 -4.89
CA PHE A 172 14.85 10.79 -5.40
C PHE A 172 15.05 12.27 -5.10
N ASP A 173 14.58 13.11 -6.02
CA ASP A 173 14.55 14.55 -5.88
C ASP A 173 13.10 15.00 -6.04
N GLU A 174 12.59 15.76 -5.06
CA GLU A 174 11.20 16.23 -5.07
C GLU A 174 11.13 17.70 -4.66
N SER A 175 10.41 18.49 -5.47
CA SER A 175 10.15 19.90 -5.17
C SER A 175 8.94 20.04 -4.26
N ILE A 176 9.16 20.57 -3.05
CA ILE A 176 8.12 20.74 -2.04
C ILE A 176 7.68 22.21 -2.01
N GLN A 177 6.38 22.44 -2.17
CA GLN A 177 5.77 23.75 -1.99
C GLN A 177 5.67 24.06 -0.50
N LEU A 178 6.30 25.16 -0.07
CA LEU A 178 6.28 25.61 1.32
C LEU A 178 5.28 26.74 1.51
N SER A 179 4.58 26.73 2.64
CA SER A 179 3.86 27.90 3.16
C SER A 179 4.81 29.10 3.22
N SER A 180 4.30 30.26 2.81
CA SER A 180 5.05 31.52 2.82
C SER A 180 5.26 32.12 4.21
N LYS A 181 4.66 31.52 5.25
CA LYS A 181 4.80 31.98 6.64
C LYS A 181 4.75 30.81 7.61
N GLY A 182 5.62 30.83 8.60
CA GLY A 182 5.61 29.91 9.74
C GLY A 182 6.31 28.59 9.47
N ASP A 183 5.94 27.58 10.26
CA ASP A 183 6.55 26.25 10.20
C ASP A 183 6.05 25.41 9.02
N ASN A 184 6.98 24.81 8.30
CA ASN A 184 6.71 23.78 7.31
C ASN A 184 7.28 22.44 7.81
N PRO A 185 6.46 21.62 8.49
CA PRO A 185 6.89 20.30 8.91
C PRO A 185 6.89 19.33 7.71
N ILE A 186 8.07 18.82 7.38
CA ILE A 186 8.29 17.86 6.31
C ILE A 186 8.51 16.47 6.90
N PHE A 187 7.81 15.48 6.35
CA PHE A 187 7.93 14.08 6.79
C PHE A 187 8.29 13.20 5.60
N ILE A 188 9.34 12.41 5.75
CA ILE A 188 9.71 11.39 4.77
C ILE A 188 9.32 10.04 5.34
N ARG A 189 8.55 9.26 4.56
CA ARG A 189 8.26 7.85 4.82
C ARG A 189 8.80 7.00 3.69
N VAL A 190 9.51 5.94 4.05
CA VAL A 190 10.03 4.91 3.16
C VAL A 190 9.29 3.62 3.51
N THR A 191 8.71 2.95 2.53
CA THR A 191 8.17 1.57 2.69
C THR A 191 8.93 0.63 1.79
N THR A 192 9.79 -0.22 2.32
CA THR A 192 10.57 -1.18 1.55
C THR A 192 9.71 -2.27 0.93
N GLU A 193 10.30 -3.05 0.04
CA GLU A 193 9.60 -4.11 -0.69
C GLU A 193 8.96 -5.14 0.23
N ASP A 194 9.63 -5.56 1.30
CA ASP A 194 9.12 -6.53 2.28
C ASP A 194 7.98 -5.97 3.16
N GLY A 195 7.64 -4.68 2.99
CA GLY A 195 6.60 -3.99 3.73
C GLY A 195 7.08 -3.28 5.00
N THR A 196 8.37 -3.31 5.31
CA THR A 196 8.95 -2.55 6.42
C THR A 196 8.82 -1.05 6.15
N ARG A 197 8.50 -0.28 7.18
CA ARG A 197 8.38 1.19 7.10
C ARG A 197 9.42 1.86 7.97
N ALA A 198 10.06 2.88 7.41
CA ALA A 198 10.89 3.84 8.13
C ALA A 198 10.36 5.26 7.89
N TRP A 199 10.52 6.14 8.86
CA TRP A 199 10.15 7.54 8.73
C TRP A 199 11.11 8.45 9.48
N THR A 200 11.20 9.69 9.02
CA THR A 200 11.93 10.74 9.73
C THR A 200 11.07 11.33 10.84
N SER A 201 11.71 11.88 11.88
CA SER A 201 11.09 12.97 12.65
C SER A 201 10.73 14.13 11.72
N PRO A 202 9.81 15.04 12.13
CA PRO A 202 9.51 16.22 11.33
C PRO A 202 10.79 17.05 11.07
N ILE A 203 11.02 17.35 9.80
CA ILE A 203 12.06 18.28 9.36
C ILE A 203 11.38 19.64 9.21
N TYR A 204 11.73 20.60 10.05
CA TYR A 204 11.10 21.92 10.03
C TYR A 204 11.85 22.88 9.13
N VAL A 205 11.12 23.52 8.21
CA VAL A 205 11.60 24.68 7.45
C VAL A 205 10.73 25.88 7.81
N TYR A 206 11.33 26.91 8.41
CA TYR A 206 10.64 28.15 8.75
C TYR A 206 10.77 29.17 7.61
N ARG A 207 9.67 29.88 7.30
CA ARG A 207 9.64 31.02 6.38
C ARG A 207 9.02 32.26 7.00
#